data_AF-A0A920TBG9-F1
#
_entry.id   AF-A0A920TBG9-F1
#
_cell.length_a   1.000
_cell.length_b   1.000
_cell.length_c   1.000
_cell.angle_alpha   90.00
_cell.angle_beta   90.00
_cell.angle_gamma   90.00
#
_symmetry.space_group_name_H-M   'P 1'
#
loop_
_entity.id
_entity.type
_entity.pdbx_description
1 polymer ?
#
loop_
_entity_poly.entity_id
_entity_poly.type
_entity_poly.pdbx_seq_one_letter_code
_entity_poly.pdbx_strand_id
1 'polypeptide(L)'
;MAISISARLLLSQALKLGKEKARQAGTATIFIRNCNHVGRPGSYTQQAALEKFAAMMVVNGPASGGVAPYGAIQGGMGANPITIAAPWGDDAMVLE
;
A
#
# COMPACT_ATOMS: atom_id res chain seq x y z
N MET A 1 9.52 23.72 1.56
CA MET A 1 9.84 22.85 0.40
C MET A 1 9.94 21.42 0.92
N ALA A 2 8.85 20.65 0.82
CA ALA A 2 8.85 19.26 1.31
C ALA A 2 9.63 18.40 0.29
N ILE A 3 10.74 17.80 0.72
CA ILE A 3 11.46 16.84 -0.11
C ILE A 3 10.59 15.59 -0.18
N SER A 4 9.82 15.44 -1.27
CA SER A 4 9.00 14.26 -1.49
C SER A 4 9.87 13.15 -2.08
N ILE A 5 10.07 12.08 -1.32
CA ILE A 5 10.91 10.95 -1.70
C ILE A 5 10.12 10.03 -2.64
N SER A 6 10.81 9.39 -3.59
CA SER A 6 10.22 8.41 -4.50
C SER A 6 9.50 7.30 -3.73
N ALA A 7 8.18 7.20 -3.92
CA ALA A 7 7.36 6.21 -3.23
C ALA A 7 7.77 4.78 -3.56
N ARG A 8 8.17 4.51 -4.81
CA ARG A 8 8.66 3.19 -5.23
C ARG A 8 9.88 2.75 -4.41
N LEU A 9 10.82 3.66 -4.14
CA LEU A 9 12.01 3.36 -3.35
C LEU A 9 11.67 3.15 -1.86
N LEU A 10 10.82 4.02 -1.31
CA LEU A 10 10.38 3.88 0.09
C LEU A 10 9.59 2.59 0.31
N LEU A 11 8.69 2.25 -0.61
CA LEU A 11 7.85 1.05 -0.52
C LEU A 11 8.67 -0.23 -0.66
N SER A 12 9.66 -0.28 -1.56
CA SER A 12 10.53 -1.45 -1.68
C SER A 12 11.36 -1.68 -0.40
N GLN A 13 11.86 -0.61 0.21
CA GLN A 13 12.56 -0.67 1.50
C GLN A 13 11.62 -1.07 2.64
N ALA A 14 10.42 -0.48 2.70
CA ALA A 14 9.41 -0.81 3.70
C ALA A 14 8.95 -2.27 3.60
N LEU A 15 8.76 -2.78 2.37
CA LEU A 15 8.38 -4.17 2.13
C LEU A 15 9.48 -5.13 2.60
N LYS A 16 10.74 -4.83 2.29
CA LYS A 16 11.89 -5.59 2.79
C LYS A 16 11.92 -5.63 4.31
N LEU A 17 11.88 -4.46 4.96
CA LEU A 17 11.90 -4.33 6.42
C LEU A 17 10.69 -5.01 7.08
N GLY A 18 9.51 -4.86 6.51
CA GLY A 18 8.27 -5.46 6.99
C GLY A 18 8.34 -6.98 6.98
N LYS A 19 8.80 -7.58 5.88
CA LYS A 19 8.99 -9.05 5.78
C LYS A 19 10.04 -9.55 6.78
N GLU A 20 11.16 -8.86 6.92
CA GLU A 20 12.21 -9.22 7.89
C GLU A 20 11.66 -9.26 9.32
N LYS A 21 10.89 -8.23 9.71
CA LYS A 21 10.24 -8.17 11.03
C LYS A 21 9.14 -9.22 11.19
N ALA A 22 8.32 -9.42 10.16
CA ALA A 22 7.23 -10.40 10.19
C ALA A 22 7.75 -11.84 10.32
N ARG A 23 8.90 -12.18 9.72
CA ARG A 23 9.54 -13.51 9.94
C ARG A 23 9.91 -13.75 11.40
N GLN A 24 10.29 -12.71 12.12
CA GLN A 24 10.74 -12.82 13.52
C GLN A 24 9.58 -12.77 14.51
N ALA A 25 8.59 -11.91 14.26
CA ALA A 25 7.51 -11.59 15.21
C ALA A 25 6.12 -12.10 14.78
N GLY A 26 6.02 -12.81 13.64
CA GLY A 26 4.77 -13.28 13.05
C GLY A 26 4.04 -12.23 12.21
N THR A 27 4.14 -10.95 12.54
CA THR A 27 3.53 -9.84 11.79
C THR A 27 4.39 -8.58 11.81
N ALA A 28 4.13 -7.65 10.89
CA ALA A 28 4.72 -6.32 10.90
C ALA A 28 3.77 -5.30 10.26
N THR A 29 3.85 -4.04 10.69
CA THR A 29 3.10 -2.92 10.11
C THR A 29 4.03 -1.74 9.97
N ILE A 30 4.05 -1.12 8.78
CA ILE A 30 4.91 0.03 8.46
C ILE A 30 4.03 1.20 8.02
N PHE A 31 4.22 2.36 8.63
CA PHE A 31 3.56 3.60 8.23
C PHE A 31 4.52 4.47 7.42
N ILE A 32 4.08 4.91 6.25
CA ILE A 32 4.84 5.81 5.36
C ILE A 32 4.06 7.11 5.23
N ARG A 33 4.77 8.23 5.30
CA ARG A 33 4.22 9.57 5.07
C ARG A 33 5.17 10.38 4.20
N ASN A 34 4.66 11.44 3.58
CA ASN A 34 5.46 12.36 2.76
C ASN A 34 6.23 11.67 1.62
N CYS A 35 5.52 10.83 0.87
CA CYS A 35 6.02 10.18 -0.34
C CYS A 35 5.19 10.58 -1.56
N ASN A 36 5.76 10.38 -2.75
CA ASN A 36 5.06 10.59 -4.02
C ASN A 36 3.94 9.55 -4.28
N HIS A 37 3.34 9.62 -5.47
CA HIS A 37 2.35 8.64 -5.93
C HIS A 37 2.93 7.22 -5.96
N VAL A 38 2.19 6.25 -5.42
CA VAL A 38 2.67 4.87 -5.22
C VAL A 38 2.61 4.00 -6.48
N GLY A 39 1.84 4.41 -7.49
CA GLY A 39 1.58 3.61 -8.70
C GLY A 39 0.46 2.61 -8.45
N ARG A 40 0.65 1.36 -8.87
CA ARG A 40 -0.28 0.25 -8.65
C ARG A 40 -0.02 -0.40 -7.28
N PRO A 41 -0.78 -0.08 -6.22
CA PRO A 41 -0.50 -0.57 -4.87
C PRO A 41 -0.51 -2.11 -4.75
N GLY A 42 -1.35 -2.80 -5.52
CA GLY A 42 -1.43 -4.27 -5.47
C GLY A 42 -0.16 -4.96 -5.97
N SER A 43 0.71 -4.26 -6.70
CA SER A 43 2.03 -4.81 -7.06
C SER A 43 2.93 -5.04 -5.85
N TYR A 44 2.77 -4.29 -4.75
CA TYR A 44 3.57 -4.44 -3.53
C TYR A 44 3.01 -5.54 -2.61
N THR A 45 1.69 -5.64 -2.48
CA THR A 45 1.05 -6.74 -1.73
C THR A 45 1.25 -8.07 -2.45
N GLN A 46 1.17 -8.09 -3.79
CA GLN A 46 1.50 -9.26 -4.61
C GLN A 46 2.95 -9.73 -4.37
N GLN A 47 3.93 -8.83 -4.31
CA GLN A 47 5.32 -9.17 -4.01
C GLN A 47 5.47 -9.85 -2.63
N ALA A 48 4.76 -9.37 -1.61
CA ALA A 48 4.76 -10.03 -0.30
C ALA A 48 4.10 -11.41 -0.36
N ALA A 49 2.98 -11.56 -1.08
CA ALA A 49 2.28 -12.83 -1.22
C ALA A 49 3.09 -13.90 -1.95
N LEU A 50 3.83 -13.52 -3.01
CA LEU A 50 4.76 -14.42 -3.70
C LEU A 50 5.88 -14.93 -2.76
N GLU A 51 6.22 -14.16 -1.73
CA GLU A 51 7.17 -14.55 -0.67
C GLU A 51 6.51 -15.20 0.55
N LYS A 52 5.28 -15.71 0.39
CA LYS A 52 4.51 -16.45 1.40
C LYS A 52 4.04 -15.61 2.60
N PHE A 53 3.78 -14.32 2.40
CA PHE A 53 3.12 -13.45 3.39
C PHE A 53 1.70 -13.06 2.96
N ALA A 54 0.74 -13.10 3.88
CA ALA A 54 -0.46 -12.29 3.70
C ALA A 54 -0.10 -10.80 3.87
N ALA A 55 -0.61 -9.94 2.99
CA ALA A 55 -0.27 -8.52 2.97
C ALA A 55 -1.49 -7.65 2.69
N MET A 56 -1.52 -6.49 3.33
CA MET A 56 -2.52 -5.45 3.11
C MET A 56 -1.82 -4.10 3.00
N MET A 57 -2.29 -3.26 2.08
CA MET A 57 -1.83 -1.88 1.94
C MET A 57 -3.03 -0.97 1.72
N VAL A 58 -3.06 0.11 2.50
CA VAL A 58 -4.05 1.19 2.39
C VAL A 58 -3.29 2.45 2.00
N VAL A 59 -3.77 3.14 0.99
CA VAL A 59 -3.11 4.32 0.43
C VAL A 59 -4.05 5.50 0.51
N ASN A 60 -3.53 6.68 0.79
CA ASN A 60 -4.27 7.93 0.66
C ASN A 60 -3.84 8.70 -0.60
N GLY A 61 -4.74 9.52 -1.12
CA GLY A 61 -4.46 10.43 -2.24
C GLY A 61 -4.85 11.88 -1.94
N PRO A 62 -4.55 12.82 -2.84
CA PRO A 62 -5.00 14.21 -2.74
C PRO A 62 -6.52 14.30 -2.60
N ALA A 63 -7.00 15.15 -1.69
CA ALA A 63 -8.42 15.39 -1.47
C ALA A 63 -9.03 16.38 -2.50
N SER A 64 -8.23 17.31 -3.02
CA SER A 64 -8.68 18.34 -3.95
C SER A 64 -9.10 17.73 -5.29
N GLY A 65 -10.37 17.86 -5.66
CA GLY A 65 -10.92 17.28 -6.88
C GLY A 65 -11.10 15.75 -6.82
N GLY A 66 -11.04 15.18 -5.61
CA GLY A 66 -11.22 13.75 -5.39
C GLY A 66 -12.69 13.31 -5.30
N VAL A 67 -12.91 12.17 -4.65
CA VAL A 67 -14.21 11.54 -4.42
C VAL A 67 -15.05 12.37 -3.45
N ALA A 68 -16.32 12.60 -3.78
CA ALA A 68 -17.31 13.15 -2.88
C ALA A 68 -17.75 12.07 -1.87
N PRO A 69 -17.70 12.34 -0.55
CA PRO A 69 -18.31 11.45 0.43
C PRO A 69 -19.79 11.22 0.15
N TYR A 70 -20.34 10.10 0.62
CA TYR A 70 -21.77 9.84 0.52
C TYR A 70 -22.59 10.99 1.11
N GLY A 71 -23.55 11.51 0.33
CA GLY A 71 -24.38 12.65 0.72
C GLY A 71 -23.78 14.03 0.40
N ALA A 72 -22.55 14.11 -0.13
CA ALA A 72 -21.93 15.36 -0.57
C ALA A 72 -21.92 15.48 -2.10
N ILE A 73 -21.88 16.72 -2.59
CA ILE A 73 -21.68 17.03 -4.02
C ILE A 73 -20.20 17.36 -4.27
N GLN A 74 -19.55 18.01 -3.31
CA GLN A 74 -18.16 18.44 -3.45
C GLN A 74 -17.19 17.32 -3.06
N GLY A 75 -16.17 17.12 -3.91
CA GLY A 75 -15.06 16.21 -3.64
C GLY A 75 -14.24 16.64 -2.43
N GLY A 76 -13.84 15.66 -1.62
CA GLY A 76 -13.05 15.91 -0.40
C GLY A 76 -12.18 14.74 0.07
N MET A 77 -12.20 13.61 -0.63
CA MET A 77 -11.40 12.42 -0.30
C MET A 77 -10.61 11.94 -1.52
N GLY A 78 -9.40 11.41 -1.30
CA GLY A 78 -8.72 10.65 -2.35
C GLY A 78 -9.48 9.36 -2.71
N ALA A 79 -9.14 8.74 -3.84
CA ALA A 79 -9.69 7.42 -4.21
C ALA A 79 -9.34 6.32 -3.19
N ASN A 80 -8.27 6.52 -2.44
CA ASN A 80 -7.87 5.77 -1.26
C ASN A 80 -7.98 4.24 -1.40
N PRO A 81 -7.23 3.61 -2.33
CA PRO A 81 -7.35 2.17 -2.59
C PRO A 81 -6.89 1.34 -1.39
N ILE A 82 -7.52 0.18 -1.25
CA ILE A 82 -7.15 -0.89 -0.34
C ILE A 82 -6.80 -2.10 -1.20
N THR A 83 -5.62 -2.65 -1.00
CA THR A 83 -5.23 -3.92 -1.62
C THR A 83 -4.93 -4.96 -0.54
N ILE A 84 -5.33 -6.19 -0.81
CA ILE A 84 -5.09 -7.35 0.05
C ILE A 84 -4.56 -8.47 -0.84
N ALA A 85 -3.48 -9.12 -0.44
CA ALA A 85 -2.94 -10.27 -1.14
C ALA A 85 -2.64 -11.42 -0.18
N ALA A 86 -2.79 -12.65 -0.67
CA ALA A 86 -2.46 -13.86 0.05
C ALA A 86 -1.74 -14.86 -0.87
N PRO A 87 -0.86 -15.73 -0.33
CA PRO A 87 -0.21 -16.76 -1.11
C PRO A 87 -1.22 -17.76 -1.71
N TRP A 88 -1.01 -18.19 -2.96
CA TRP A 88 -1.84 -19.18 -3.63
C TRP A 88 -1.00 -20.11 -4.51
N GLY A 89 -0.65 -21.29 -3.98
CA GLY A 89 0.31 -22.18 -4.63
C GLY A 89 1.63 -21.46 -4.86
N ASP A 90 2.08 -21.40 -6.12
CA ASP A 90 3.28 -20.65 -6.55
C ASP A 90 2.99 -19.23 -7.02
N ASP A 91 1.72 -18.80 -6.99
CA ASP A 91 1.27 -17.46 -7.33
C ASP A 91 0.67 -16.74 -6.10
N ALA A 92 -0.01 -15.62 -6.33
CA ALA A 92 -0.68 -14.80 -5.34
C ALA A 92 -2.12 -14.48 -5.76
N MET A 93 -3.05 -14.61 -4.82
CA MET A 93 -4.38 -14.04 -4.95
C MET A 93 -4.32 -12.58 -4.52
N VAL A 94 -4.80 -11.66 -5.37
CA VAL A 94 -4.72 -10.21 -5.13
C VAL A 94 -6.11 -9.58 -5.32
N LEU A 95 -6.59 -8.91 -4.28
CA LEU A 95 -7.65 -7.92 -4.33
C LEU A 95 -7.01 -6.53 -4.46
N GLU A 96 -7.46 -5.76 -5.44
CA GLU A 96 -7.02 -4.38 -5.69
C GLU A 96 -8.19 -3.54 -6.22
#